data_AF-A0A2D8YCP5-F1
#
_entry.id   AF-A0A2D8YCP5-F1
#
_cell.length_a   1.000
_cell.length_b   1.000
_cell.length_c   1.000
_cell.angle_alpha   90.00
_cell.angle_beta   90.00
_cell.angle_gamma   90.00
#
_symmetry.space_group_name_H-M   'P 1'
#
loop_
_entity.id
_entity.type
_entity.pdbx_description
1 polymer ?
#
loop_
_entity_poly.entity_id
_entity_poly.type
_entity_poly.pdbx_seq_one_letter_code
_entity_poly.pdbx_strand_id
1 'polypeptide(L)'
;MSAGQPEPSSPSEAIAGSRKLDLSAWSWATYQAGRDPYIGLVNGFLFAPYFATTVVGDGVKGQAMIAQMGMISGLTVAIVAPVLGATVDTIGPRKPWLGLLTLLLIPLIMSLWFAAPGGPSCPPGSSSQSWA
;
A
#
# COMPACT_ATOMS: atom_id res chain seq x y z
N MET A 1 -55.33 -30.20 17.52
CA MET A 1 -54.14 -29.94 18.36
C MET A 1 -52.98 -29.66 17.44
N SER A 2 -52.69 -28.38 17.21
CA SER A 2 -51.57 -27.90 16.38
C SER A 2 -50.31 -27.89 17.25
N ALA A 3 -49.43 -28.87 17.09
CA ALA A 3 -48.12 -28.84 17.72
C ALA A 3 -47.21 -27.97 16.86
N GLY A 4 -46.99 -26.73 17.31
CA GLY A 4 -45.99 -25.83 16.72
C GLY A 4 -44.63 -26.51 16.72
N GLN A 5 -44.10 -26.75 15.53
CA GLN A 5 -42.70 -27.13 15.36
C GLN A 5 -41.81 -25.96 15.83
N PRO A 6 -40.67 -26.23 16.50
CA PRO A 6 -39.74 -25.17 16.88
C PRO A 6 -39.14 -24.55 15.61
N GLU A 7 -39.50 -23.31 15.33
CA GLU A 7 -38.86 -22.48 14.31
C GLU A 7 -37.34 -22.44 14.57
N PRO A 8 -36.48 -22.75 13.59
CA PRO A 8 -35.03 -22.69 13.78
C PRO A 8 -34.61 -21.23 14.08
N SER A 9 -33.93 -21.06 15.22
CA SER A 9 -33.42 -19.79 15.71
C SER A 9 -32.44 -19.17 14.71
N SER A 10 -32.78 -17.95 14.27
CA SER A 10 -32.01 -16.94 13.53
C SER A 10 -30.82 -17.40 12.66
N PRO A 11 -30.74 -16.97 11.38
CA PRO A 11 -29.61 -17.23 10.47
C PRO A 11 -28.20 -16.87 11.01
N SER A 12 -28.15 -16.03 12.04
CA SER A 12 -26.92 -15.59 12.71
C SER A 12 -26.24 -16.70 13.52
N GLU A 13 -26.97 -17.70 14.02
CA GLU A 13 -26.41 -18.77 14.87
C GLU A 13 -25.65 -19.82 14.06
N ALA A 14 -26.04 -20.04 12.80
CA ALA A 14 -25.38 -20.98 11.89
C ALA A 14 -23.96 -20.55 11.47
N ILE A 15 -23.61 -19.26 11.61
CA ILE A 15 -22.29 -18.72 11.24
C ILE A 15 -21.26 -18.86 12.37
N ALA A 16 -21.70 -19.14 13.60
CA ALA A 16 -20.87 -19.18 14.82
C ALA A 16 -20.05 -20.48 15.00
N GLY A 17 -19.78 -21.23 13.92
CA GLY A 17 -18.80 -22.31 13.95
C GLY A 17 -17.39 -21.73 13.92
N SER A 18 -16.55 -22.07 14.90
CA SER A 18 -15.14 -21.65 15.01
C SER A 18 -14.33 -22.09 13.79
N ARG A 19 -14.37 -21.27 12.74
CA ARG A 19 -13.68 -21.53 11.47
C ARG A 19 -12.22 -21.15 11.71
N LYS A 20 -11.38 -22.16 12.02
CA LYS A 20 -9.92 -21.97 12.11
C LYS A 20 -9.45 -21.25 10.85
N LEU A 21 -8.70 -20.16 11.01
CA LEU A 21 -8.20 -19.37 9.89
C LEU A 21 -7.31 -20.25 9.01
N ASP A 22 -7.67 -20.38 7.74
CA ASP A 22 -6.87 -21.10 6.76
C ASP A 22 -5.50 -20.41 6.58
N LEU A 23 -4.47 -21.18 6.19
CA LEU A 23 -3.14 -20.66 5.86
C LEU A 23 -3.21 -19.56 4.77
N SER A 24 -4.16 -19.67 3.84
CA SER A 24 -4.41 -18.63 2.83
C SER A 24 -4.89 -17.33 3.46
N ALA A 25 -5.76 -17.41 4.47
CA ALA A 25 -6.29 -16.24 5.18
C ALA A 25 -5.20 -15.56 6.01
N TRP A 26 -4.35 -16.34 6.69
CA TRP A 26 -3.19 -15.82 7.41
C TRP A 26 -2.16 -15.19 6.47
N SER A 27 -1.80 -15.87 5.38
CA SER A 27 -0.86 -15.35 4.38
C SER A 27 -1.35 -14.03 3.78
N TRP A 28 -2.65 -13.95 3.50
CA TRP A 28 -3.28 -12.74 3.00
C TRP A 28 -3.30 -11.61 4.05
N ALA A 29 -3.67 -11.93 5.29
CA ALA A 29 -3.69 -10.96 6.38
C ALA A 29 -2.31 -10.37 6.64
N THR A 30 -1.26 -11.19 6.70
CA THR A 30 0.13 -10.72 6.90
C THR A 30 0.60 -9.86 5.72
N TYR A 31 0.24 -10.22 4.49
CA TYR A 31 0.56 -9.41 3.31
C TYR A 31 -0.06 -8.02 3.38
N GLN A 32 -1.36 -7.92 3.71
CA GLN A 32 -2.05 -6.63 3.83
C GLN A 32 -1.52 -5.82 5.03
N ALA A 33 -1.23 -6.49 6.16
CA ALA A 33 -0.69 -5.85 7.35
C ALA A 33 0.64 -5.12 7.10
N GLY A 34 1.49 -5.64 6.21
CA GLY A 34 2.70 -4.92 5.79
C GLY A 34 2.43 -3.85 4.73
N ARG A 35 1.56 -4.13 3.76
CA ARG A 35 1.30 -3.27 2.61
C ARG A 35 0.57 -1.98 2.97
N ASP A 36 -0.51 -2.08 3.73
CA ASP A 36 -1.43 -0.98 3.99
C ASP A 36 -0.75 0.20 4.74
N PRO A 37 0.04 -0.02 5.82
CA PRO A 37 0.80 1.06 6.44
C PRO A 37 1.90 1.64 5.52
N TYR A 38 2.52 0.87 4.63
CA TYR A 38 3.47 1.45 3.66
C TYR A 38 2.76 2.44 2.71
N ILE A 39 1.62 2.04 2.14
CA ILE A 39 0.86 2.89 1.21
C ILE A 39 0.28 4.11 1.93
N GLY A 40 -0.31 3.92 3.11
CA GLY A 40 -0.96 4.99 3.87
C GLY A 40 0.02 5.90 4.60
N LEU A 41 0.90 5.34 5.43
CA LEU A 41 1.79 6.11 6.30
C LEU A 41 3.05 6.56 5.58
N VAL A 42 3.81 5.63 5.00
CA VAL A 42 5.13 5.95 4.43
C VAL A 42 4.97 6.80 3.17
N ASN A 43 4.17 6.34 2.21
CA ASN A 43 3.98 7.04 0.96
C ASN A 43 3.10 8.30 1.13
N GLY A 44 1.96 8.18 1.81
CA GLY A 44 1.01 9.27 1.97
C GLY A 44 1.44 10.35 2.99
N PHE A 45 1.77 9.94 4.22
CA PHE A 45 2.01 10.88 5.32
C PHE A 45 3.47 11.28 5.53
N LEU A 46 4.44 10.46 5.13
CA LEU A 46 5.87 10.78 5.24
C LEU A 46 6.41 11.37 3.93
N PHE A 47 6.30 10.62 2.83
CA PHE A 47 6.99 10.95 1.59
C PHE A 47 6.34 12.11 0.83
N ALA A 48 5.01 12.14 0.69
CA ALA A 48 4.33 13.23 -0.02
C ALA A 48 4.62 14.62 0.57
N PRO A 49 4.52 14.88 1.89
CA PRO A 49 4.89 16.18 2.44
C PRO A 49 6.40 16.44 2.40
N TYR A 50 7.26 15.42 2.55
CA TYR A 50 8.70 15.57 2.39
C TYR A 50 9.08 16.02 0.98
N PHE A 51 8.51 15.39 -0.05
CA PHE A 51 8.73 15.76 -1.45
C PHE A 51 8.26 17.19 -1.71
N ALA A 52 7.05 17.55 -1.24
CA ALA A 52 6.49 18.87 -1.46
C ALA A 52 7.28 20.00 -0.76
N THR A 53 7.77 19.75 0.46
CA THR A 53 8.42 20.79 1.28
C THR A 53 9.93 20.85 1.13
N THR A 54 10.61 19.71 0.97
CA THR A 54 12.08 19.64 1.03
C THR A 54 12.71 19.47 -0.35
N VAL A 55 12.07 18.72 -1.26
CA VAL A 55 12.60 18.52 -2.63
C VAL A 55 12.21 19.67 -3.55
N VAL A 56 10.97 20.18 -3.41
CA VAL A 56 10.45 21.28 -4.25
C VAL A 56 10.62 22.65 -3.58
N GLY A 57 10.63 22.71 -2.24
CA GLY A 57 10.82 23.96 -1.48
C GLY A 57 9.58 24.89 -1.41
N ASP A 58 8.48 24.52 -2.08
CA ASP A 58 7.23 25.28 -2.13
C ASP A 58 6.05 24.30 -2.05
N GLY A 59 5.31 24.34 -0.95
CA GLY A 59 4.23 23.39 -0.68
C GLY A 59 3.12 23.39 -1.74
N VAL A 60 2.83 24.53 -2.37
CA VAL A 60 1.77 24.62 -3.38
C VAL A 60 2.24 24.01 -4.71
N LYS A 61 3.47 24.34 -5.13
CA LYS A 61 4.07 23.74 -6.33
C LYS A 61 4.36 22.24 -6.15
N GLY A 62 4.76 21.85 -4.95
CA GLY A 62 5.00 20.46 -4.58
C GLY A 62 3.74 19.60 -4.68
N GLN A 63 2.61 20.11 -4.20
CA GLN A 63 1.31 19.44 -4.35
C GLN A 63 0.88 19.35 -5.82
N ALA A 64 1.10 20.39 -6.62
CA ALA A 64 0.82 20.35 -8.05
C ALA A 64 1.65 19.27 -8.78
N MET A 65 2.93 19.12 -8.42
CA MET A 65 3.79 18.06 -8.99
C MET A 65 3.32 16.66 -8.57
N ILE A 66 2.93 16.46 -7.32
CA ILE A 66 2.39 15.17 -6.85
C ILE A 66 1.12 14.81 -7.63
N ALA A 67 0.22 15.79 -7.85
CA ALA A 67 -0.98 15.58 -8.67
C ALA A 67 -0.64 15.23 -10.12
N GLN A 68 0.34 15.91 -10.73
CA GLN A 68 0.80 15.62 -12.08
C GLN A 68 1.41 14.21 -12.19
N MET A 69 2.23 13.80 -11.22
CA MET A 69 2.76 12.44 -11.13
C MET A 69 1.64 11.40 -10.98
N GLY A 70 0.61 11.71 -10.17
CA GLY A 70 -0.62 10.93 -10.04
C GLY A 70 -1.37 10.77 -11.38
N MET A 71 -1.50 11.84 -12.17
CA MET A 71 -2.13 11.79 -13.49
C MET A 71 -1.34 10.92 -14.47
N ILE A 72 -0.01 11.09 -14.55
CA ILE A 72 0.85 10.33 -15.47
C ILE A 72 0.84 8.85 -15.09
N SER A 73 0.94 8.53 -13.80
CA SER A 73 0.87 7.15 -13.31
C SER A 73 -0.51 6.53 -13.59
N GLY A 74 -1.60 7.25 -13.34
CA GLY A 74 -2.95 6.79 -13.67
C GLY A 74 -3.15 6.52 -15.16
N LEU A 75 -2.65 7.39 -16.03
CA LEU A 75 -2.68 7.19 -17.48
C LEU A 75 -1.85 5.99 -17.92
N THR A 76 -0.65 5.84 -17.34
CA THR A 76 0.22 4.69 -17.60
C THR A 76 -0.48 3.39 -17.21
N VAL A 77 -1.11 3.36 -16.03
CA VAL A 77 -1.90 2.21 -15.57
C VAL A 77 -3.08 1.96 -16.49
N ALA A 78 -3.80 2.98 -16.98
CA ALA A 78 -4.92 2.79 -17.90
C ALA A 78 -4.51 2.10 -19.21
N ILE A 79 -3.28 2.34 -19.68
CA ILE A 79 -2.73 1.72 -20.89
C ILE A 79 -2.19 0.31 -20.60
N VAL A 80 -1.49 0.14 -19.48
CA VAL A 80 -0.80 -1.11 -19.14
C VAL A 80 -1.76 -2.16 -18.55
N ALA A 81 -2.78 -1.72 -17.81
CA ALA A 81 -3.77 -2.58 -17.17
C ALA A 81 -4.51 -3.54 -18.13
N PRO A 82 -4.99 -3.15 -19.32
CA PRO A 82 -5.62 -4.10 -20.23
C PRO A 82 -4.65 -5.17 -20.76
N VAL A 83 -3.39 -4.82 -21.01
CA VAL A 83 -2.37 -5.77 -21.49
C VAL A 83 -1.99 -6.75 -20.38
N LEU A 84 -1.70 -6.24 -19.19
CA LEU A 84 -1.39 -7.07 -18.02
C LEU A 84 -2.60 -7.90 -17.56
N GLY A 85 -3.81 -7.33 -17.63
CA GLY A 85 -5.06 -8.00 -17.29
C GLY A 85 -5.34 -9.18 -18.21
N ALA A 86 -5.28 -8.97 -19.53
CA ALA A 86 -5.45 -10.04 -20.51
C ALA A 86 -4.39 -11.15 -20.37
N THR A 87 -3.16 -10.78 -20.00
CA THR A 87 -2.07 -11.75 -19.74
C THR A 87 -2.33 -12.55 -18.45
N VAL A 88 -2.84 -11.92 -17.40
CA VAL A 88 -3.20 -12.59 -16.13
C VAL A 88 -4.43 -13.49 -16.27
N ASP A 89 -5.39 -13.09 -17.09
CA ASP A 89 -6.61 -13.86 -17.33
C ASP A 89 -6.36 -15.14 -18.14
N THR A 90 -5.27 -15.18 -18.92
CA THR A 90 -4.89 -16.34 -19.75
C THR A 90 -3.88 -17.28 -19.05
N ILE A 91 -3.07 -16.76 -18.13
CA ILE A 91 -1.98 -17.50 -17.46
C ILE A 91 -2.41 -17.92 -16.04
N GLY A 92 -3.29 -18.92 -15.94
CA GLY A 92 -3.40 -19.81 -14.77
C GLY A 92 -3.38 -19.18 -13.36
N PRO A 93 -2.90 -19.89 -12.31
CA PRO A 93 -3.12 -19.51 -10.92
C PRO A 93 -2.54 -18.13 -10.58
N ARG A 94 -3.35 -17.27 -9.96
CA ARG A 94 -3.04 -15.85 -9.64
C ARG A 94 -1.87 -15.61 -8.65
N LYS A 95 -1.40 -16.67 -7.99
CA LYS A 95 -0.42 -16.64 -6.89
C LYS A 95 1.00 -16.19 -7.27
N PRO A 96 1.64 -16.69 -8.36
CA PRO A 96 2.95 -16.19 -8.82
C PRO A 96 2.94 -14.71 -9.23
N TRP A 97 1.82 -14.19 -9.77
CA TRP A 97 1.78 -12.81 -10.24
C TRP A 97 1.81 -11.80 -9.09
N LEU A 98 1.04 -12.06 -8.02
CA LEU A 98 1.12 -11.31 -6.77
C LEU A 98 2.54 -11.34 -6.17
N GLY A 99 3.20 -12.49 -6.22
CA GLY A 99 4.60 -12.63 -5.81
C GLY A 99 5.53 -11.75 -6.63
N LEU A 100 5.46 -11.82 -7.97
CA LEU A 100 6.31 -11.06 -8.88
C LEU A 100 6.13 -9.55 -8.70
N LEU A 101 4.89 -9.06 -8.66
CA LEU A 101 4.59 -7.64 -8.43
C LEU A 101 5.14 -7.16 -7.09
N THR A 102 4.98 -7.96 -6.04
CA THR A 102 5.52 -7.64 -4.71
C THR A 102 7.05 -7.62 -4.72
N LEU A 103 7.68 -8.56 -5.43
CA LEU A 103 9.13 -8.66 -5.56
C LEU A 103 9.71 -7.50 -6.36
N LEU A 104 8.96 -6.96 -7.32
CA LEU A 104 9.30 -5.74 -8.06
C LEU A 104 9.09 -4.47 -7.21
N LEU A 105 8.12 -4.45 -6.30
CA LEU A 105 7.91 -3.34 -5.37
C LEU A 105 9.04 -3.22 -4.34
N ILE A 106 9.59 -4.34 -3.84
CA ILE A 106 10.67 -4.33 -2.84
C ILE A 106 11.87 -3.43 -3.23
N PRO A 107 12.49 -3.54 -4.41
CA PRO A 107 13.61 -2.66 -4.78
C PRO A 107 13.19 -1.19 -4.94
N LEU A 108 11.94 -0.90 -5.35
CA LEU A 108 11.42 0.47 -5.39
C LEU A 108 11.34 1.07 -3.98
N ILE A 109 10.88 0.29 -3.00
CA ILE A 109 10.82 0.68 -1.59
C ILE A 109 12.24 0.86 -1.03
N MET A 110 13.15 -0.08 -1.33
CA MET A 110 14.56 0.02 -0.92
C MET A 110 15.23 1.26 -1.52
N SER A 111 14.88 1.65 -2.74
CA SER A 111 15.43 2.87 -3.36
C SER A 111 15.05 4.15 -2.60
N LEU A 112 13.96 4.13 -1.82
CA LEU A 112 13.56 5.26 -0.97
C LEU A 112 14.59 5.54 0.13
N TRP A 113 15.41 4.56 0.51
CA TRP A 113 16.52 4.72 1.44
C TRP A 113 17.53 5.77 0.96
N PHE A 114 17.71 5.91 -0.36
CA PHE A 114 18.59 6.90 -0.95
C PHE A 114 17.94 8.29 -1.11
N ALA A 115 16.65 8.43 -0.78
CA ALA A 115 15.92 9.69 -0.92
C ALA A 115 15.97 10.57 0.34
N ALA A 116 16.75 10.21 1.36
CA ALA A 116 16.88 10.99 2.60
C ALA A 116 17.58 12.35 2.39
N PRO A 117 17.10 13.45 3.00
CA PRO A 117 17.78 14.73 3.00
C PRO A 117 18.87 14.69 4.07
N GLY A 118 20.11 14.51 3.66
CA GLY A 118 21.26 14.43 4.57
C GLY A 118 22.04 13.15 4.36
N GLY A 119 22.81 13.11 3.28
CA GLY A 119 23.91 12.16 3.20
C GLY A 119 24.89 12.37 4.38
N PRO A 120 25.74 11.37 4.70
CA PRO A 120 26.76 11.45 5.75
C PRO A 120 27.84 12.55 5.56
N SER A 121 27.68 13.46 4.59
CA SER A 121 28.63 14.50 4.25
C SER A 121 28.30 15.86 4.87
N CYS A 122 27.38 15.94 5.85
CA CYS A 122 27.29 17.14 6.68
C CYS A 122 28.61 17.25 7.47
N PRO A 123 29.42 18.30 7.25
CA PRO A 123 30.64 18.48 8.01
C PRO A 123 30.30 18.57 9.50
N PRO A 124 31.07 17.95 10.42
CA PRO A 124 30.84 18.12 11.85
C PRO A 124 31.17 19.57 12.23
N GLY A 125 30.17 20.45 12.17
CA GLY A 125 30.37 21.86 12.51
C GLY A 125 29.32 22.83 11.98
N SER A 126 28.08 22.75 12.47
CA SER A 126 27.30 23.97 12.72
C SER A 126 26.27 23.71 13.82
N SER A 127 26.75 23.76 15.06
CA SER A 127 25.94 24.07 16.23
C SER A 127 25.21 25.41 16.07
N SER A 128 24.01 25.51 16.68
CA SER A 128 23.08 26.66 16.74
C SER A 128 22.02 26.60 15.62
N GLN A 129 20.73 26.37 15.87
CA GLN A 129 19.81 27.17 16.71
C GLN A 129 18.61 26.26 17.10
N SER A 130 18.37 25.92 18.36
CA SER A 130 17.57 26.63 19.37
C SER A 130 16.16 27.03 18.92
N TRP A 131 15.19 26.26 19.41
CA TRP A 131 13.76 26.54 19.58
C TRP A 131 13.36 28.02 19.50
N ALA A 132 12.45 28.32 18.56
CA ALA A 132 11.46 29.37 18.65
C ALA A 132 10.18 28.88 17.97
#